data_AF-A0A6B0CNJ0-F1
#
_entry.id   AF-A0A6B0CNJ0-F1
#
_cell.length_a   1.000
_cell.length_b   1.000
_cell.length_c   1.000
_cell.angle_alpha   90.00
_cell.angle_beta   90.00
_cell.angle_gamma   90.00
#
_symmetry.space_group_name_H-M   'P 1'
#
loop_
_entity.id
_entity.type
_entity.pdbx_description
1 polymer ?
#
loop_
_entity_poly.entity_id
_entity_poly.type
_entity_poly.pdbx_seq_one_letter_code
_entity_poly.pdbx_strand_id
1 'polypeptide(L)' 'INYYDSYRAADLPANLIQAQRDYFGAHTYERKDKEGVFHTQWIEE' A
#
# COMPACT_ATOMS: atom_id res chain seq x y z
N ILE A 1 -21.86 -11.00 1.89
CA ILE A 1 -20.93 -11.16 3.03
C ILE A 1 -19.58 -10.50 2.76
N ASN A 2 -18.85 -10.87 1.70
CA ASN A 2 -17.54 -10.28 1.36
C ASN A 2 -17.52 -8.73 1.28
N TYR A 3 -18.48 -8.11 0.60
CA TYR A 3 -18.55 -6.64 0.54
C TYR A 3 -18.69 -6.01 1.92
N TYR A 4 -19.57 -6.57 2.75
CA TYR A 4 -19.84 -6.05 4.09
C TYR A 4 -18.62 -6.23 5.01
N ASP A 5 -17.94 -7.38 4.91
CA ASP A 5 -16.72 -7.65 5.69
C ASP A 5 -15.56 -6.75 5.27
N SER A 6 -15.39 -6.50 3.96
CA SER A 6 -14.41 -5.54 3.48
C SER A 6 -14.74 -4.11 3.88
N TYR A 7 -16.03 -3.74 3.87
CA TYR A 7 -16.47 -2.38 4.22
C TYR A 7 -16.21 -2.04 5.69
N ARG A 8 -16.41 -3.01 6.60
CA ARG A 8 -16.20 -2.80 8.04
C ARG A 8 -14.76 -3.08 8.50
N ALA A 9 -13.88 -3.51 7.62
CA ALA A 9 -12.47 -3.74 7.95
C ALA A 9 -11.74 -2.40 8.03
N ALA A 10 -11.18 -2.07 9.19
CA ALA A 10 -10.35 -0.87 9.34
C ALA A 10 -9.10 -0.94 8.45
N ASP A 11 -8.56 -2.16 8.26
CA ASP A 11 -7.38 -2.43 7.46
C ASP A 11 -7.65 -3.53 6.43
N LEU A 12 -7.52 -3.17 5.15
CA LEU A 12 -7.57 -4.10 4.03
C LEU A 12 -6.16 -4.46 3.55
N PRO A 13 -5.98 -5.63 2.90
CA PRO A 13 -4.70 -6.03 2.30
C PRO A 13 -4.27 -5.19 1.09
N ALA A 14 -4.92 -4.04 0.85
CA ALA A 14 -4.58 -3.11 -0.24
C ALA A 14 -3.17 -2.53 -0.12
N ASN A 15 -2.56 -2.56 1.07
CA ASN A 15 -1.16 -2.19 1.29
C ASN A 15 -0.20 -3.05 0.46
N LEU A 16 -0.49 -4.33 0.23
CA LEU A 16 0.34 -5.19 -0.61
C LEU A 16 0.27 -4.76 -2.08
N ILE A 17 -0.90 -4.34 -2.56
CA ILE A 17 -1.07 -3.79 -3.91
C ILE A 17 -0.25 -2.50 -4.04
N GLN A 18 -0.27 -1.62 -3.04
CA GLN A 18 0.56 -0.43 -3.01
C GLN A 18 2.05 -0.76 -3.09
N ALA A 19 2.52 -1.74 -2.31
CA ALA A 19 3.90 -2.20 -2.36
C ALA A 19 4.29 -2.72 -3.76
N GLN A 20 3.43 -3.53 -4.39
CA GLN A 20 3.65 -4.05 -5.74
C GLN A 20 3.71 -2.93 -6.79
N ARG A 21 2.78 -1.97 -6.73
CA ARG A 21 2.76 -0.82 -7.64
C ARG A 21 4.05 0.01 -7.51
N ASP A 22 4.51 0.23 -6.28
CA ASP A 22 5.74 0.97 -6.04
C ASP A 22 6.97 0.19 -6.53
N TYR A 23 7.01 -1.11 -6.28
CA TYR A 23 8.08 -2.01 -6.72
C TYR A 23 8.25 -2.03 -8.25
N PHE A 24 7.17 -2.25 -9.00
CA PHE A 24 7.26 -2.42 -10.46
C PHE A 24 7.20 -1.11 -11.25
N GLY A 25 6.64 -0.05 -10.67
CA GLY A 25 6.28 1.16 -11.42
C GLY A 25 6.60 2.48 -10.75
N ALA A 26 7.34 2.49 -9.63
CA ALA A 26 7.68 3.69 -8.87
C ALA A 26 6.46 4.57 -8.55
N HIS A 27 5.31 3.93 -8.33
CA HIS A 27 4.02 4.60 -8.19
C HIS A 27 3.80 5.29 -6.84
N THR A 28 4.73 5.17 -5.90
CA THR A 28 4.66 5.73 -4.55
C THR A 28 3.49 5.20 -3.71
N TYR A 29 3.51 5.49 -2.41
CA TYR A 29 2.44 5.17 -1.47
C TYR A 29 2.47 6.10 -0.24
N GLU A 30 1.39 6.07 0.55
CA GLU A 30 1.28 6.80 1.82
C GLU A 30 1.50 5.86 3.01
N ARG A 31 1.91 6.43 4.16
CA ARG A 31 2.16 5.68 5.39
C ARG A 31 1.11 6.00 6.46
N LYS A 32 0.88 5.05 7.36
CA LYS A 32 -0.05 5.23 8.49
C LYS A 32 0.53 6.03 9.65
N ASP A 33 1.85 6.03 9.78
CA ASP A 33 2.57 6.64 10.90
C ASP A 33 3.11 8.04 10.59
N LYS A 34 3.13 8.43 9.32
CA LYS A 34 3.70 9.69 8.86
C LYS A 34 2.97 10.21 7.63
N GLU A 35 2.60 11.48 7.67
CA GLU A 35 2.05 12.19 6.51
C GLU A 35 3.10 12.35 5.41
N GLY A 36 2.66 12.19 4.16
CA GLY A 36 3.48 12.38 2.96
C GLY A 36 3.38 11.25 1.96
N VAL A 37 4.10 11.41 0.85
CA VAL A 37 4.20 10.45 -0.25
C VAL A 37 5.60 9.85 -0.25
N PHE A 38 5.68 8.52 -0.30
CA PHE A 38 6.91 7.76 -0.14
C PHE A 38 7.15 6.86 -1.35
N HIS A 39 8.40 6.72 -1.76
CA HIS A 39 8.89 5.71 -2.69
C HIS A 39 9.96 4.90 -1.98
N THR A 40 9.92 3.57 -2.12
CA THR A 40 10.93 2.67 -1.56
C THR A 40 11.88 2.19 -2.65
N GLN A 41 13.18 2.22 -2.36
CA GLN A 41 14.18 1.54 -3.19
C GLN A 41 14.16 0.05 -2.83
N TRP A 42 13.56 -0.77 -3.69
CA TRP A 42 13.27 -2.17 -3.39
C TRP A 42 14.39 -3.15 -3.76
N ILE A 43 15.28 -2.74 -4.65
CA ILE A 43 16.38 -3.56 -5.16
C ILE A 43 17.68 -2.91 -4.68
N GLU A 44 18.53 -3.70 -4.04
CA GLU A 44 19.91 -3.32 -3.73
C GLU A 44 20.79 -3.70 -4.92
N GLU A 45 21.74 -2.85 -5.32
CA GLU A 45 22.72 -3.14 -6.37
C GLU A 45 23.68 -4.27 -5.98
#